data_AF-A0A164FEA9-F1
#
_entry.id   AF-A0A164FEA9-F1
#
_cell.length_a   1.000
_cell.length_b   1.000
_cell.length_c   1.000
_cell.angle_alpha   90.00
_cell.angle_beta   90.00
_cell.angle_gamma   90.00
#
_symmetry.space_group_name_H-M   'P 1'
#
loop_
_entity.id
_entity.type
_entity.pdbx_description
1 polymer ?
#
loop_
_entity_poly.entity_id
_entity_poly.type
_entity_poly.pdbx_seq_one_letter_code
_entity_poly.pdbx_strand_id
1 'polypeptide(L)'
;NAQKAQDDGYAIRLDWDNLTEEILFNAIEQILTNSSYAEKMEKVSELMRDQMETPLDRVIYWIEYIIRHKGAPHLRTASRKLSLHQRFLFDVMLFV
;
A
#
# COMPACT_ATOMS: atom_id res chain seq x y z
N ASN A 1 6.79 1.78 -1.15
CA ASN A 1 6.24 2.70 -0.12
C ASN A 1 7.13 3.92 0.10
N ALA A 2 8.40 3.76 0.51
CA ALA A 2 9.27 4.91 0.80
C ALA A 2 9.54 5.83 -0.42
N GLN A 3 9.81 5.26 -1.60
CA GLN A 3 10.01 6.06 -2.82
C GLN A 3 8.76 6.90 -3.14
N LYS A 4 7.58 6.27 -3.11
CA LYS A 4 6.30 6.95 -3.35
C LYS A 4 6.06 8.11 -2.37
N ALA A 5 6.36 7.91 -1.07
CA ALA A 5 6.23 8.95 -0.06
C ALA A 5 7.18 10.14 -0.29
N GLN A 6 8.37 9.88 -0.82
CA GLN A 6 9.30 10.92 -1.24
C GLN A 6 8.82 11.64 -2.50
N ASP A 7 8.30 10.91 -3.50
CA ASP A 7 7.75 11.49 -4.73
C ASP A 7 6.53 12.38 -4.43
N ASP A 8 5.70 11.97 -3.47
CA ASP A 8 4.57 12.75 -2.95
C ASP A 8 5.04 13.91 -2.05
N GLY A 9 6.32 13.92 -1.66
CA GLY A 9 7.00 15.03 -1.02
C GLY A 9 6.71 15.23 0.45
N TYR A 10 6.17 14.21 1.14
CA TYR A 10 5.92 14.25 2.59
C TYR A 10 6.93 13.40 3.39
N ALA A 11 7.92 12.80 2.73
CA ALA A 11 8.99 12.05 3.38
C ALA A 11 10.34 12.23 2.68
N ILE A 12 11.42 11.92 3.40
CA ILE A 12 12.77 11.77 2.85
C ILE A 12 13.10 10.29 2.86
N ARG A 13 13.46 9.72 1.71
CA ARG A 13 13.90 8.32 1.65
C ARG A 13 15.38 8.25 2.00
N LEU A 14 15.71 7.39 2.95
CA LEU A 14 17.08 7.01 3.24
C LEU A 14 17.42 5.68 2.57
N ASP A 15 18.65 5.59 2.10
CA ASP A 15 19.22 4.35 1.57
C ASP A 15 19.95 3.61 2.68
N TRP A 16 19.56 2.36 2.95
CA TRP A 16 20.11 1.58 4.05
C TRP A 16 21.57 1.21 3.84
N ASP A 17 21.96 0.95 2.59
CA ASP A 17 23.33 0.53 2.26
C ASP A 17 24.34 1.68 2.40
N ASN A 18 23.85 2.93 2.34
CA ASN A 18 24.65 4.15 2.40
C ASN A 18 24.33 5.02 3.62
N LEU A 19 23.66 4.48 4.65
CA LEU A 19 23.23 5.24 5.80
C LEU A 19 24.40 5.56 6.74
N THR A 20 24.58 6.84 7.07
CA THR A 20 25.53 7.31 8.08
C THR A 20 24.82 8.18 9.13
N GLU A 21 25.46 8.39 10.28
CA GLU A 21 24.94 9.27 11.33
C GLU A 21 24.67 10.68 10.80
N GLU A 22 25.59 11.22 9.99
CA GLU A 22 25.45 12.54 9.36
C GLU A 22 24.25 12.61 8.41
N ILE A 23 24.07 11.61 7.55
CA ILE A 23 22.92 11.56 6.62
C ILE A 23 21.61 11.49 7.40
N LEU A 24 21.57 10.69 8.47
CA LEU A 24 20.39 10.58 9.32
C LEU A 24 20.09 11.91 10.04
N PHE A 25 21.11 12.53 10.63
CA PHE A 25 20.98 13.81 11.33
C PHE A 25 20.46 14.90 10.39
N ASN A 26 21.08 15.05 9.22
CA ASN A 26 20.67 16.04 8.22
C ASN A 26 19.23 15.81 7.73
N ALA A 27 18.82 14.56 7.54
CA ALA A 27 17.44 14.26 7.14
C ALA A 27 16.42 14.61 8.24
N ILE A 28 16.75 14.36 9.51
CA ILE A 28 15.92 14.75 10.66
C ILE A 28 15.84 16.28 10.76
N GLU A 29 16.97 16.97 10.67
CA GLU A 29 17.00 18.43 10.72
C GLU A 29 16.17 19.04 9.57
N GLN A 30 16.32 18.51 8.36
CA GLN A 30 15.57 18.94 7.18
C GLN A 30 14.06 18.77 7.36
N ILE A 31 13.61 17.61 7.82
CA ILE A 31 12.16 17.33 7.95
C ILE A 31 11.51 18.13 9.08
N LEU A 32 12.26 18.45 10.14
CA LEU A 32 11.78 19.26 11.26
C LEU A 32 11.78 20.77 10.94
N THR A 33 12.75 21.22 10.15
CA THR A 33 12.91 22.67 9.84
C THR A 33 12.00 23.11 8.71
N ASN A 34 11.74 22.23 7.73
CA ASN A 34 10.90 22.56 6.59
C ASN A 34 9.44 22.15 6.83
N SER A 35 8.57 23.13 7.12
CA SER A 35 7.15 22.90 7.40
C SER A 35 6.38 22.23 6.25
N SER A 36 6.87 22.32 5.01
CA SER A 36 6.18 21.75 3.84
C SER A 36 5.98 20.24 3.94
N TYR A 37 6.88 19.51 4.63
CA TYR A 37 6.71 18.08 4.88
C TYR A 37 5.50 17.82 5.79
N ALA A 38 5.38 18.58 6.87
CA ALA A 38 4.26 18.47 7.82
C ALA A 38 2.94 18.87 7.16
N GLU A 39 2.89 19.98 6.43
CA GLU A 39 1.70 20.44 5.71
C GLU A 39 1.22 19.44 4.65
N LYS A 40 2.15 18.83 3.91
CA LYS A 40 1.81 17.78 2.93
C LYS A 40 1.33 16.52 3.63
N MET A 41 1.99 16.11 4.72
CA MET A 41 1.57 14.94 5.50
C MET A 41 0.18 15.14 6.10
N GLU A 42 -0.15 16.33 6.56
CA GLU A 42 -1.49 16.67 7.07
C GLU A 42 -2.55 16.50 5.97
N LYS A 43 -2.34 17.08 4.79
CA LYS A 43 -3.24 16.91 3.62
C LYS A 43 -3.42 15.45 3.22
N VAL A 44 -2.32 14.69 3.18
CA VAL A 44 -2.38 13.24 2.88
C VAL A 44 -3.16 12.51 3.98
N SER A 45 -2.96 12.87 5.24
CA SER A 45 -3.67 12.28 6.37
C SER A 45 -5.17 12.55 6.32
N GLU A 46 -5.57 13.77 6.00
CA GLU A 46 -6.97 14.15 5.78
C GLU A 46 -7.58 13.31 4.66
N LEU A 47 -6.95 13.26 3.49
CA LEU A 47 -7.45 12.48 2.35
C LEU A 47 -7.55 10.98 2.66
N MET A 48 -6.60 10.42 3.42
CA MET A 48 -6.66 9.01 3.81
C MET A 48 -7.78 8.72 4.80
N ARG A 49 -8.14 9.68 5.65
CA ARG A 49 -9.24 9.56 6.63
C ARG A 49 -10.60 9.89 6.03
N ASP A 50 -10.64 10.66 4.95
CA ASP A 50 -11.85 10.99 4.21
C ASP A 50 -12.38 9.77 3.45
N GLN A 51 -13.14 8.93 4.14
CA GLN A 51 -13.78 7.74 3.60
C GLN A 51 -15.22 7.68 4.08
N MET A 52 -16.13 7.20 3.22
CA MET A 52 -17.57 7.11 3.52
C MET A 52 -17.88 6.25 4.76
N GLU A 53 -17.06 5.24 5.02
CA GLU A 53 -17.19 4.31 6.14
C GLU A 53 -15.87 4.26 6.90
N THR A 54 -15.93 4.11 8.22
CA THR A 54 -14.70 3.88 8.99
C THR A 54 -14.08 2.54 8.59
N PRO A 55 -12.74 2.38 8.71
CA PRO A 55 -12.10 1.10 8.44
C PRO A 55 -12.69 -0.06 9.25
N LEU A 56 -13.17 0.22 10.47
CA LEU A 56 -13.80 -0.78 11.32
C LEU A 56 -15.16 -1.20 10.77
N ASP A 57 -16.02 -0.25 10.43
CA ASP A 57 -17.36 -0.54 9.89
C ASP A 57 -17.26 -1.33 8.58
N ARG A 58 -16.33 -0.94 7.70
CA ARG A 58 -16.04 -1.67 6.47
C ARG A 58 -15.65 -3.12 6.74
N VAL A 59 -14.79 -3.37 7.73
CA VAL A 59 -14.36 -4.72 8.11
C VAL A 59 -15.52 -5.53 8.66
N ILE A 60 -16.35 -4.95 9.54
CA ILE A 60 -17.55 -5.60 10.08
C ILE A 60 -18.46 -6.03 8.93
N TYR A 61 -18.75 -5.11 7.99
CA TYR A 61 -19.57 -5.40 6.82
C TYR A 61 -19.04 -6.60 6.03
N TRP A 62 -17.74 -6.64 5.71
CA TRP A 62 -17.16 -7.74 4.94
C TRP A 62 -17.15 -9.07 5.70
N ILE A 63 -16.92 -9.05 7.01
CA ILE A 63 -17.02 -10.25 7.85
C ILE A 63 -18.44 -10.82 7.79
N GLU A 64 -19.44 -9.97 8.03
CA GLU A 64 -20.84 -10.37 7.93
C GLU A 64 -21.20 -10.86 6.53
N TYR A 65 -20.72 -10.17 5.49
CA TYR A 65 -20.93 -10.58 4.10
C TYR A 65 -20.42 -11.99 3.84
N ILE A 66 -19.21 -12.31 4.33
CA ILE A 66 -18.61 -13.64 4.20
C ILE A 66 -19.45 -14.68 4.96
N ILE A 67 -19.93 -14.36 6.16
CA ILE A 67 -20.79 -15.25 6.96
C ILE A 67 -22.13 -15.49 6.23
N ARG A 68 -22.81 -14.42 5.79
CA ARG A 68 -24.09 -14.48 5.04
C ARG A 68 -23.99 -15.35 3.80
N HIS A 69 -22.84 -15.33 3.11
CA HIS A 69 -22.61 -16.08 1.88
C HIS A 69 -21.77 -17.35 2.09
N LYS A 70 -21.74 -17.91 3.30
CA LYS A 70 -21.10 -19.20 3.62
C LYS A 70 -19.65 -19.29 3.10
N GLY A 71 -18.86 -18.24 3.34
CA GLY A 71 -17.47 -18.15 2.90
C GLY A 71 -17.24 -17.49 1.54
N ALA A 72 -18.27 -16.84 0.97
CA ALA A 72 -18.27 -16.03 -0.25
C ALA A 72 -17.46 -16.66 -1.41
N PRO A 73 -17.84 -17.86 -1.90
CA PRO A 73 -17.07 -18.60 -2.89
C PRO A 73 -16.89 -17.84 -4.21
N HIS A 74 -17.81 -16.94 -4.55
CA HIS A 74 -17.77 -16.08 -5.75
C HIS A 74 -16.77 -14.93 -5.67
N LEU A 75 -16.35 -14.51 -4.46
CA LEU A 75 -15.29 -13.51 -4.30
C LEU A 75 -13.88 -14.11 -4.43
N ARG A 76 -13.77 -15.44 -4.47
CA ARG A 76 -12.48 -16.11 -4.64
C ARG A 76 -12.05 -16.02 -6.10
N THR A 77 -10.82 -15.58 -6.34
CA THR A 77 -10.24 -15.54 -7.69
C THR A 77 -10.34 -16.91 -8.36
N ALA A 78 -10.87 -16.97 -9.58
CA ALA A 78 -11.01 -18.21 -10.35
C ALA A 78 -9.66 -18.93 -10.54
N SER A 79 -8.57 -18.17 -10.63
CA SER A 79 -7.20 -18.66 -10.77
C SER A 79 -6.72 -19.58 -9.64
N ARG A 80 -7.40 -19.62 -8.49
CA ARG A 80 -7.11 -20.59 -7.41
C ARG A 80 -7.40 -22.04 -7.79
N LYS A 81 -8.27 -22.27 -8.78
CA LYS A 81 -8.65 -23.60 -9.27
C LYS A 81 -7.82 -24.06 -10.47
N LEU A 82 -7.00 -23.17 -11.05
CA LEU A 82 -6.17 -23.48 -12.20
C LEU A 82 -4.89 -24.20 -11.79
N SER A 83 -4.43 -25.12 -12.64
CA SER A 83 -3.09 -25.69 -12.55
C SER A 83 -2.03 -24.61 -12.80
N LEU A 84 -0.80 -24.84 -12.34
CA LEU A 84 0.29 -23.86 -12.51
C LEU A 84 0.53 -23.52 -13.99
N HIS A 85 0.44 -24.50 -14.89
CA HIS A 85 0.66 -24.27 -16.32
C HIS A 85 -0.44 -23.39 -16.97
N GLN A 86 -1.70 -23.56 -16.58
CA GLN A 86 -2.81 -22.70 -17.04
C GLN A 86 -2.70 -21.29 -16.45
N ARG A 87 -2.29 -21.19 -15.17
CA ARG A 87 -2.12 -19.91 -14.50
C ARG A 87 -1.02 -19.06 -15.12
N PHE A 88 0.06 -19.70 -15.57
CA PHE A 88 1.20 -19.02 -16.21
C PHE A 88 1.13 -19.00 -17.75
N LEU A 89 0.10 -19.56 -18.38
CA LEU A 89 -0.07 -19.57 -19.84
C LEU A 89 1.16 -20.11 -20.59
N PHE A 90 1.72 -21.24 -20.13
CA PHE A 90 2.91 -21.82 -20.75
C PHE A 90 2.70 -22.22 -22.22
N ASP A 91 1.48 -22.58 -22.59
CA ASP A 91 1.10 -22.84 -23.97
C ASP A 91 1.26 -21.59 -24.84
N VAL A 92 0.84 -20.41 -24.38
CA VAL A 92 1.00 -19.16 -25.14
C VAL A 92 2.47 -18.75 -25.24
N MET A 93 3.26 -18.94 -24.18
CA MET A 93 4.70 -18.63 -24.20
C MET A 93 5.52 -19.55 -25.09
N LEU A 94 5.12 -20.80 -25.28
CA LEU A 94 5.86 -21.76 -26.11
C LEU A 94 5.52 -21.66 -27.61
N PHE A 95 4.40 -21.00 -27.95
CA PHE A 95 3.96 -20.80 -29.34
C PHE A 95 4.31 -19.42 -29.92
N VAL A 96 4.83 -18.50 -29.11
CA VAL A 96 5.41 -17.21 -29.51
C VAL A 96 6.93 -17.33 -29.50
#